data_AF-A0A3G6V081-F1
#
_entry.id   AF-A0A3G6V081-F1
#
_cell.length_a   1.000
_cell.length_b   1.000
_cell.length_c   1.000
_cell.angle_alpha   90.00
_cell.angle_beta   90.00
_cell.angle_gamma   90.00
#
_symmetry.space_group_name_H-M   'P 1'
#
loop_
_entity.id
_entity.type
_entity.pdbx_description
1 polymer ?
#
loop_
_entity_poly.entity_id
_entity_poly.type
_entity_poly.pdbx_seq_one_letter_code
_entity_poly.pdbx_strand_id
1 'polypeptide(L)'
;MQETNKKDIIKIKCNKTNLIFGLAATAGAFIVFGTIFLFAIKFTSLYDILGIFGGALGMAFTFYMFINAAPGLFSKNRVIFTIIPGPDGRIESSKQSVLIKHIKDYKIARSGVTPRALFFEDLIIFTYDNKKVKLPTYNLLNYQDLNNDLKKYLLPYMSQEAQTHFQSKVKNFPRQTENIK
;
A
#
# COMPACT_ATOMS: atom_id res chain seq x y z
N MET A 1 38.57 7.83 -15.85
CA MET A 1 37.10 7.75 -15.93
C MET A 1 36.65 6.90 -14.76
N GLN A 2 36.02 7.52 -13.75
CA GLN A 2 35.59 6.83 -12.53
C GLN A 2 34.38 5.93 -12.82
N GLU A 3 34.47 4.67 -12.42
CA GLU A 3 33.34 3.73 -12.43
C GLU A 3 32.16 4.35 -11.67
N THR A 4 31.05 4.57 -12.36
CA THR A 4 29.77 4.87 -11.74
C THR A 4 29.37 3.70 -10.85
N ASN A 5 29.65 3.85 -9.55
CA ASN A 5 29.21 2.97 -8.48
C ASN A 5 27.74 2.60 -8.71
N LYS A 6 27.48 1.32 -9.02
CA LYS A 6 26.17 0.79 -9.35
C LYS A 6 25.32 0.85 -8.08
N LYS A 7 24.67 2.00 -7.84
CA LYS A 7 23.75 2.18 -6.72
C LYS A 7 22.72 1.07 -6.77
N ASP A 8 22.73 0.20 -5.76
CA ASP A 8 21.80 -0.92 -5.69
C ASP A 8 20.37 -0.39 -5.64
N ILE A 9 19.61 -0.66 -6.71
CA ILE A 9 18.21 -0.30 -6.81
C ILE A 9 17.43 -1.24 -5.89
N ILE A 10 16.87 -0.69 -4.80
CA ILE A 10 16.12 -1.45 -3.82
C ILE A 10 14.68 -1.58 -4.32
N LYS A 11 14.23 -2.82 -4.54
CA LYS A 11 12.89 -3.13 -5.05
C LYS A 11 11.98 -3.50 -3.89
N ILE A 12 10.98 -2.67 -3.61
CA ILE A 12 9.99 -2.93 -2.57
C ILE A 12 8.94 -3.86 -3.15
N LYS A 13 8.89 -5.08 -2.61
CA LYS A 13 8.06 -6.17 -3.13
C LYS A 13 6.85 -6.44 -2.26
N CYS A 14 5.77 -6.92 -2.89
CA CYS A 14 4.64 -7.53 -2.19
C CYS A 14 5.13 -8.69 -1.32
N ASN A 15 4.62 -8.74 -0.10
CA ASN A 15 4.69 -9.91 0.74
C ASN A 15 3.89 -11.05 0.09
N LYS A 16 4.52 -12.23 -0.07
CA LYS A 16 3.87 -13.38 -0.74
C LYS A 16 2.61 -13.83 -0.01
N THR A 17 2.67 -13.85 1.31
CA THR A 17 1.57 -14.26 2.18
C THR A 17 0.40 -13.31 2.03
N ASN A 18 0.62 -11.99 2.12
CA ASN A 18 -0.45 -11.00 1.91
C ASN A 18 -1.04 -11.05 0.50
N LEU A 19 -0.22 -11.33 -0.52
CA LEU A 19 -0.69 -11.51 -1.90
C LEU A 19 -1.60 -12.74 -2.03
N ILE A 20 -1.19 -13.88 -1.49
CA ILE A 20 -1.99 -15.12 -1.52
C ILE A 20 -3.29 -14.92 -0.74
N PHE A 21 -3.22 -14.37 0.47
CA PHE A 21 -4.42 -14.09 1.26
C PHE A 21 -5.33 -13.08 0.59
N GLY A 22 -4.80 -12.03 -0.05
CA GLY A 22 -5.60 -11.05 -0.78
C GLY A 22 -6.35 -11.68 -1.96
N LEU A 23 -5.69 -12.55 -2.73
CA LEU A 23 -6.35 -13.31 -3.81
C LEU A 23 -7.38 -14.29 -3.27
N ALA A 24 -7.04 -15.07 -2.24
CA ALA A 24 -7.94 -16.04 -1.65
C ALA A 24 -9.18 -15.37 -1.05
N ALA A 25 -9.01 -14.25 -0.34
CA ALA A 25 -10.10 -13.49 0.26
C ALA A 25 -11.03 -12.90 -0.81
N THR A 26 -10.49 -12.31 -1.87
CA THR A 26 -11.30 -11.71 -2.95
C THR A 26 -12.03 -12.79 -3.76
N ALA A 27 -11.36 -13.88 -4.14
CA ALA A 27 -11.99 -14.99 -4.84
C ALA A 27 -13.04 -15.69 -3.97
N GLY A 28 -12.71 -15.98 -2.71
CA GLY A 28 -13.61 -16.64 -1.76
C GLY A 28 -14.86 -15.80 -1.47
N ALA A 29 -14.69 -14.50 -1.21
CA ALA A 29 -15.83 -13.60 -1.00
C ALA A 29 -16.74 -13.53 -2.23
N PHE A 30 -16.16 -13.46 -3.44
CA PHE A 30 -16.94 -13.42 -4.67
C PHE A 30 -17.76 -14.71 -4.87
N ILE A 31 -17.15 -15.87 -4.59
CA ILE A 31 -17.84 -17.18 -4.63
C ILE A 31 -18.97 -17.24 -3.60
N VAL A 32 -18.73 -16.80 -2.36
CA VAL A 32 -19.75 -16.80 -1.29
C VAL A 32 -20.94 -15.93 -1.69
N PHE A 33 -20.70 -14.68 -2.09
CA PHE A 33 -21.77 -13.77 -2.48
C PHE A 33 -22.49 -14.21 -3.76
N GLY A 34 -21.75 -14.76 -4.73
CA GLY A 34 -22.34 -15.36 -5.92
C GLY A 34 -23.21 -16.57 -5.59
N THR A 35 -22.80 -17.40 -4.63
CA THR A 35 -23.59 -18.55 -4.16
C THR A 35 -24.88 -18.09 -3.49
N ILE A 36 -24.82 -17.10 -2.60
CA ILE A 36 -26.00 -16.49 -1.96
C ILE A 36 -26.96 -15.96 -3.03
N PHE A 37 -26.44 -15.22 -4.01
CA PHE A 37 -27.24 -14.69 -5.12
C PHE A 37 -27.91 -15.82 -5.92
N LEU A 38 -27.16 -16.85 -6.32
CA LEU A 38 -27.66 -17.97 -7.12
C LEU A 38 -28.70 -18.83 -6.39
N PHE A 39 -28.59 -18.97 -5.07
CA PHE A 39 -29.64 -19.63 -4.30
C PHE A 39 -30.90 -18.78 -4.20
N ALA A 40 -30.73 -17.47 -3.97
CA ALA A 40 -31.85 -16.56 -3.76
C ALA A 40 -32.67 -16.26 -5.03
N ILE A 41 -32.07 -16.28 -6.23
CA ILE A 41 -32.83 -16.10 -7.48
C ILE A 41 -33.85 -17.22 -7.76
N LYS A 42 -33.87 -18.30 -6.96
CA LYS A 42 -34.88 -19.35 -7.04
C LYS A 42 -36.22 -18.96 -6.40
N PHE A 43 -36.28 -17.86 -5.64
CA PHE A 43 -37.50 -17.33 -5.01
C PHE A 43 -38.31 -18.39 -4.25
N THR A 44 -37.65 -19.17 -3.40
CA THR A 44 -38.29 -20.14 -2.50
C THR A 44 -38.85 -19.47 -1.24
N SER A 45 -38.41 -18.26 -0.90
CA SER A 45 -38.86 -17.50 0.28
C SER A 45 -38.88 -15.99 0.04
N LEU A 46 -39.68 -15.25 0.83
CA LEU A 46 -39.64 -13.78 0.85
C LEU A 46 -38.25 -13.24 1.25
N TYR A 47 -37.50 -14.00 2.06
CA TYR A 47 -36.13 -13.66 2.45
C TYR A 47 -35.14 -13.71 1.27
N ASP A 48 -35.49 -14.34 0.16
CA ASP A 48 -34.63 -14.37 -1.02
C ASP A 48 -34.44 -13.01 -1.66
N ILE A 49 -35.38 -12.08 -1.47
CA ILE A 49 -35.19 -10.69 -1.90
C ILE A 49 -33.93 -10.10 -1.25
N LEU A 50 -33.73 -10.36 0.06
CA LEU A 50 -32.52 -9.94 0.77
C LEU A 50 -31.28 -10.69 0.26
N GLY A 51 -31.41 -11.97 -0.07
CA GLY A 51 -30.33 -12.77 -0.65
C GLY A 51 -29.88 -12.25 -2.03
N ILE A 52 -30.82 -11.85 -2.88
CA ILE A 52 -30.54 -11.26 -4.20
C ILE A 52 -29.80 -9.92 -4.02
N PHE A 53 -30.35 -9.00 -3.23
CA PHE A 53 -29.69 -7.70 -3.01
C PHE A 53 -28.35 -7.83 -2.29
N GLY A 54 -28.29 -8.63 -1.23
CA GLY A 54 -27.07 -8.87 -0.46
C GLY A 54 -25.98 -9.56 -1.26
N GLY A 55 -26.33 -10.59 -2.03
CA GLY A 55 -25.42 -11.28 -2.93
C GLY A 55 -24.90 -10.37 -4.05
N ALA A 56 -25.79 -9.62 -4.70
CA ALA A 56 -25.41 -8.68 -5.76
C ALA A 56 -24.49 -7.56 -5.24
N LEU A 57 -24.85 -6.91 -4.13
CA LEU A 57 -24.05 -5.85 -3.51
C LEU A 57 -22.70 -6.38 -3.02
N GLY A 58 -22.68 -7.56 -2.39
CA GLY A 58 -21.46 -8.21 -1.92
C GLY A 58 -20.51 -8.56 -3.07
N MET A 59 -21.02 -9.08 -4.19
CA MET A 59 -20.23 -9.31 -5.41
C MET A 59 -19.67 -8.01 -5.97
N ALA A 60 -20.49 -6.97 -6.12
CA ALA A 60 -20.06 -5.67 -6.65
C ALA A 60 -18.99 -5.03 -5.76
N PHE A 61 -19.18 -5.06 -4.45
CA PHE A 61 -18.20 -4.58 -3.48
C PHE A 61 -16.88 -5.36 -3.54
N THR A 62 -16.95 -6.70 -3.58
CA THR A 62 -15.77 -7.56 -3.66
C THR A 62 -15.00 -7.32 -4.96
N PHE A 63 -15.72 -7.16 -6.08
CA PHE A 63 -15.12 -6.86 -7.38
C PHE A 63 -14.47 -5.47 -7.40
N TYR A 64 -15.11 -4.46 -6.80
CA TYR A 64 -14.52 -3.13 -6.61
C TYR A 64 -13.21 -3.21 -5.82
N MET A 65 -13.20 -3.96 -4.72
CA MET A 65 -11.99 -4.16 -3.90
C MET A 65 -10.88 -4.85 -4.70
N PHE A 66 -11.22 -5.88 -5.48
CA PHE A 66 -10.28 -6.57 -6.36
C PHE A 66 -9.65 -5.63 -7.39
N ILE A 67 -10.44 -4.81 -8.09
CA ILE A 67 -9.92 -3.83 -9.06
C ILE A 67 -8.91 -2.89 -8.42
N ASN A 68 -9.18 -2.43 -7.19
CA ASN A 68 -8.29 -1.51 -6.48
C ASN A 68 -6.99 -2.18 -6.00
N ALA A 69 -7.01 -3.48 -5.72
CA ALA A 69 -5.82 -4.27 -5.36
C ALA A 69 -5.05 -4.81 -6.58
N ALA A 70 -5.71 -4.95 -7.73
CA ALA A 70 -5.19 -5.59 -8.95
C ALA A 70 -3.82 -5.05 -9.40
N PRO A 71 -3.54 -3.72 -9.40
CA PRO A 71 -2.23 -3.23 -9.83
C PRO A 71 -1.08 -3.76 -8.96
N GLY A 72 -1.33 -4.03 -7.67
CA GLY A 72 -0.36 -4.64 -6.77
C GLY A 72 -0.27 -6.16 -6.94
N LEU A 73 -1.41 -6.83 -7.11
CA LEU A 73 -1.50 -8.29 -7.31
C LEU A 73 -0.79 -8.75 -8.58
N PHE A 74 -0.94 -7.98 -9.66
CA PHE A 74 -0.36 -8.28 -10.98
C PHE A 74 0.90 -7.46 -11.28
N SER A 75 1.53 -6.88 -10.26
CA SER A 75 2.76 -6.12 -10.44
C SER A 75 3.91 -7.00 -10.97
N LYS A 76 4.66 -6.50 -11.96
CA LYS A 76 5.80 -7.22 -12.55
C LYS A 76 6.83 -7.53 -11.46
N ASN A 77 7.20 -8.80 -11.33
CA ASN A 77 8.12 -9.29 -10.29
C ASN A 77 7.68 -8.93 -8.84
N ARG A 78 6.38 -8.67 -8.64
CA ARG A 78 5.80 -8.24 -7.36
C ARG A 78 6.32 -6.90 -6.84
N VAL A 79 6.86 -6.03 -7.69
CA VAL A 79 7.44 -4.75 -7.28
C VAL A 79 6.38 -3.66 -7.28
N ILE A 80 6.15 -3.01 -6.14
CA ILE A 80 5.18 -1.91 -5.99
C ILE A 80 5.85 -0.56 -6.29
N PHE A 81 7.02 -0.32 -5.70
CA PHE A 81 7.86 0.85 -5.95
C PHE A 81 9.32 0.49 -5.69
N THR A 82 10.22 1.39 -6.06
CA THR A 82 11.66 1.22 -5.89
C THR A 82 12.27 2.42 -5.20
N ILE A 83 13.32 2.17 -4.44
CA ILE A 83 14.13 3.19 -3.78
C ILE A 83 15.51 3.13 -4.43
N ILE A 84 15.92 4.25 -5.01
CA ILE A 84 17.26 4.45 -5.55
C ILE A 84 18.00 5.31 -4.52
N PRO A 85 18.86 4.71 -3.67
CA PRO A 85 19.55 5.43 -2.62
C PRO A 85 20.65 6.36 -3.17
N GLY A 86 21.03 7.37 -2.39
CA GLY A 86 22.14 8.28 -2.70
C GLY A 86 21.76 9.78 -2.67
N PRO A 87 22.75 10.68 -2.88
CA PRO A 87 22.53 12.13 -2.82
C PRO A 87 21.46 12.64 -3.79
N ASP A 88 21.45 12.12 -5.02
CA ASP A 88 20.40 12.35 -6.02
C ASP A 88 19.41 11.18 -6.11
N GLY A 89 19.27 10.47 -5.00
CA GLY A 89 18.37 9.33 -4.86
C GLY A 89 16.91 9.73 -5.04
N ARG A 90 16.08 8.76 -5.42
CA ARG A 90 14.65 8.94 -5.61
C ARG A 90 13.88 7.70 -5.16
N ILE A 91 12.65 7.92 -4.74
CA ILE A 91 11.65 6.87 -4.61
C ILE A 91 10.70 6.97 -5.80
N GLU A 92 10.50 5.86 -6.50
CA GLU A 92 9.70 5.84 -7.73
C GLU A 92 8.77 4.65 -7.82
N SER A 93 7.57 4.92 -8.30
CA SER A 93 6.56 3.96 -8.71
C SER A 93 6.35 4.10 -10.22
N SER A 94 5.50 3.26 -10.80
CA SER A 94 5.13 3.36 -12.22
C SER A 94 4.51 4.70 -12.63
N LYS A 95 3.98 5.48 -11.67
CA LYS A 95 3.25 6.73 -11.95
C LYS A 95 3.91 7.99 -11.38
N GLN A 96 4.79 7.84 -10.39
CA GLN A 96 5.28 8.97 -9.59
C GLN A 96 6.73 8.73 -9.19
N SER A 97 7.53 9.80 -9.18
CA SER A 97 8.92 9.79 -8.74
C SER A 97 9.17 11.01 -7.84
N VAL A 98 9.87 10.83 -6.73
CA VAL A 98 10.18 11.88 -5.76
C VAL A 98 11.64 11.79 -5.38
N LEU A 99 12.37 12.91 -5.48
CA LEU A 99 13.74 13.02 -4.99
C LEU A 99 13.77 12.91 -3.47
N ILE A 100 14.64 12.05 -2.92
CA ILE A 100 14.69 11.78 -1.48
C ILE A 100 15.00 13.06 -0.69
N LYS A 101 15.88 13.92 -1.21
CA LYS A 101 16.22 15.22 -0.62
C LYS A 101 15.04 16.19 -0.49
N HIS A 102 13.98 16.03 -1.27
CA HIS A 102 12.78 16.88 -1.20
C HIS A 102 11.72 16.33 -0.25
N ILE A 103 11.94 15.16 0.37
CA ILE A 103 11.02 14.55 1.32
C ILE A 103 11.20 15.23 2.68
N LYS A 104 10.12 15.79 3.20
CA LYS A 104 10.02 16.40 4.53
C LYS A 104 9.59 15.40 5.60
N ASP A 105 8.60 14.56 5.28
CA ASP A 105 8.12 13.49 6.17
C ASP A 105 7.45 12.39 5.33
N TYR A 106 7.25 11.22 5.92
CA TYR A 106 6.45 10.17 5.33
C TYR A 106 5.59 9.45 6.38
N LYS A 107 4.49 8.86 5.94
CA LYS A 107 3.69 7.96 6.77
C LYS A 107 2.97 6.93 5.93
N ILE A 108 2.77 5.74 6.49
CA ILE A 108 1.89 4.72 5.91
C ILE A 108 0.53 4.94 6.55
N ALA A 109 -0.47 5.33 5.75
CA ALA A 109 -1.80 5.58 6.26
C ALA A 109 -2.85 5.53 5.15
N ARG A 110 -4.09 5.31 5.58
CA ARG A 110 -5.30 5.58 4.81
C ARG A 110 -5.44 7.09 4.63
N SER A 111 -5.64 7.56 3.40
CA SER A 111 -5.81 9.00 3.20
C SER A 111 -6.64 9.40 1.99
N GLY A 112 -7.68 10.18 2.26
CA GLY A 112 -8.60 10.73 1.28
C GLY A 112 -10.04 10.50 1.73
N VAL A 113 -11.00 10.90 0.90
CA VAL A 113 -12.44 10.71 1.12
C VAL A 113 -13.03 9.68 0.15
N THR A 114 -12.19 8.96 -0.60
CA THR A 114 -12.64 7.96 -1.57
C THR A 114 -12.91 6.62 -0.87
N PRO A 115 -13.83 5.78 -1.38
CA PRO A 115 -14.07 4.46 -0.82
C PRO A 115 -12.79 3.61 -0.74
N ARG A 116 -11.92 3.68 -1.77
CA ARG A 116 -10.57 3.08 -1.73
C ARG A 116 -9.78 3.51 -0.49
N ALA A 117 -9.78 4.79 -0.14
CA ALA A 117 -9.00 5.31 0.99
C ALA A 117 -9.49 4.76 2.35
N LEU A 118 -10.72 4.24 2.44
CA LEU A 118 -11.23 3.62 3.67
C LEU A 118 -10.64 2.22 3.90
N PHE A 119 -10.24 1.53 2.83
CA PHE A 119 -9.80 0.13 2.90
C PHE A 119 -8.32 -0.07 2.57
N PHE A 120 -7.70 0.82 1.80
CA PHE A 120 -6.32 0.69 1.36
C PHE A 120 -5.42 1.76 1.95
N GLU A 121 -4.26 1.34 2.42
CA GLU A 121 -3.20 2.23 2.86
C GLU A 121 -2.29 2.64 1.69
N ASP A 122 -1.78 3.86 1.78
CA ASP A 122 -0.79 4.40 0.86
C ASP A 122 0.44 4.81 1.68
N LEU A 123 1.64 4.70 1.09
CA LEU A 123 2.81 5.41 1.58
C LEU A 123 2.67 6.86 1.13
N ILE A 124 2.41 7.74 2.10
CA ILE A 124 2.21 9.16 1.90
C ILE A 124 3.53 9.85 2.14
N ILE A 125 4.00 10.58 1.13
CA ILE A 125 5.23 11.36 1.16
C ILE A 125 4.83 12.84 1.17
N PHE A 126 5.30 13.56 2.19
CA PHE A 126 5.19 15.00 2.30
C PHE A 126 6.50 15.62 1.80
N THR A 127 6.38 16.55 0.87
CA THR A 127 7.55 17.25 0.31
C THR A 127 7.65 18.67 0.85
N TYR A 128 8.84 19.26 0.74
CA TYR A 128 9.07 20.66 1.11
C TYR A 128 8.24 21.66 0.31
N ASP A 129 7.88 21.32 -0.93
CA ASP A 129 6.99 22.12 -1.78
C ASP A 129 5.50 22.01 -1.38
N ASN A 130 5.21 21.52 -0.17
CA ASN A 130 3.86 21.23 0.34
C ASN A 130 3.04 20.25 -0.52
N LYS A 131 3.68 19.52 -1.44
CA LYS A 131 3.01 18.48 -2.23
C LYS A 131 2.92 17.19 -1.43
N LYS A 132 1.79 16.51 -1.59
CA LYS A 132 1.51 15.19 -1.01
C LYS A 132 1.49 14.15 -2.12
N VAL A 133 2.50 13.28 -2.12
CA VAL A 133 2.61 12.18 -3.08
C VAL A 133 2.13 10.90 -2.40
N LYS A 134 1.29 10.11 -3.08
CA LYS A 134 0.71 8.88 -2.52
C LYS A 134 1.15 7.70 -3.36
N LEU A 135 1.96 6.84 -2.76
CA LEU A 135 2.38 5.58 -3.37
C LEU A 135 1.50 4.45 -2.83
N PRO A 136 0.64 3.85 -3.66
CA PRO A 136 -0.21 2.73 -3.24
C PRO A 136 0.58 1.57 -2.66
N THR A 137 0.24 1.10 -1.46
CA THR A 137 0.79 -0.17 -0.92
C THR A 137 -0.12 -1.36 -1.20
N TYR A 138 -1.38 -1.08 -1.55
CA TYR A 138 -2.43 -2.07 -1.81
C TYR A 138 -2.70 -3.03 -0.64
N ASN A 139 -2.21 -2.70 0.57
CA ASN A 139 -2.13 -3.61 1.72
C ASN A 139 -1.36 -4.92 1.43
N LEU A 140 -0.50 -4.92 0.40
CA LEU A 140 0.25 -6.10 0.00
C LEU A 140 1.69 -6.11 0.54
N LEU A 141 2.11 -5.03 1.21
CA LEU A 141 3.42 -4.92 1.82
C LEU A 141 3.38 -5.42 3.27
N ASN A 142 4.52 -5.91 3.75
CA ASN A 142 4.74 -6.03 5.19
C ASN A 142 5.20 -4.66 5.70
N TYR A 143 4.45 -4.08 6.64
CA TYR A 143 4.75 -2.72 7.12
C TYR A 143 6.01 -2.63 7.95
N GLN A 144 6.38 -3.69 8.66
CA GLN A 144 7.63 -3.73 9.41
C GLN A 144 8.81 -3.75 8.46
N ASP A 145 8.77 -4.62 7.45
CA ASP A 145 9.82 -4.70 6.41
C ASP A 145 9.93 -3.37 5.66
N LEU A 146 8.80 -2.81 5.23
CA LEU A 146 8.77 -1.52 4.56
C LEU A 146 9.38 -0.42 5.43
N ASN A 147 9.01 -0.34 6.70
CA ASN A 147 9.54 0.69 7.59
C ASN A 147 11.06 0.53 7.79
N ASN A 148 11.54 -0.70 7.90
CA ASN A 148 12.97 -0.99 7.98
C ASN A 148 13.70 -0.57 6.70
N ASP A 149 13.14 -0.85 5.53
CA ASP A 149 13.70 -0.42 4.24
C ASP A 149 13.72 1.11 4.11
N LEU A 150 12.65 1.80 4.51
CA LEU A 150 12.61 3.27 4.49
C LEU A 150 13.66 3.85 5.44
N LYS A 151 13.81 3.32 6.66
CA LYS A 151 14.85 3.77 7.60
C LYS A 151 16.27 3.54 7.08
N LYS A 152 16.50 2.42 6.38
CA LYS A 152 17.83 2.05 5.89
C LYS A 152 18.22 2.77 4.61
N TYR A 153 17.27 2.94 3.68
CA TYR A 153 17.56 3.36 2.31
C TYR A 153 16.97 4.72 1.93
N LEU A 154 15.97 5.22 2.66
CA LEU A 154 15.37 6.53 2.43
C LEU A 154 15.94 7.57 3.42
N LEU A 155 15.79 7.31 4.72
CA LEU A 155 16.07 8.27 5.79
C LEU A 155 17.49 8.88 5.75
N PRO A 156 18.58 8.13 5.49
CA PRO A 156 19.93 8.70 5.50
C PRO A 156 20.18 9.73 4.39
N TYR A 157 19.36 9.71 3.33
CA TYR A 157 19.48 10.60 2.17
C TYR A 157 18.42 11.70 2.14
N MET A 158 17.58 11.78 3.18
CA MET A 158 16.67 12.91 3.38
C MET A 158 17.45 14.13 3.89
N SER A 159 16.83 15.32 3.87
CA SER A 159 17.43 16.53 4.45
C SER A 159 17.70 16.34 5.95
N GLN A 160 18.67 17.08 6.49
CA GLN A 160 19.02 17.03 7.91
C GLN A 160 17.83 17.37 8.81
N GLU A 161 17.04 18.39 8.44
CA GLU A 161 15.82 18.77 9.15
C GLU A 161 14.81 17.61 9.20
N ALA A 162 14.58 16.90 8.08
CA ALA A 162 13.66 15.78 8.04
C ALA A 162 14.16 14.59 8.85
N GLN A 163 15.48 14.34 8.88
CA GLN A 163 16.09 13.34 9.74
C GLN A 163 15.88 13.67 11.24
N THR A 164 16.11 14.93 11.64
CA THR A 164 15.88 15.37 13.03
C THR A 164 14.41 15.27 13.42
N HIS A 165 13.50 15.65 12.52
CA HIS A 165 12.05 15.50 12.73
C HIS A 165 11.65 14.02 12.92
N PHE A 166 12.24 13.11 12.15
CA PHE A 166 11.96 11.69 12.31
C PHE A 166 12.49 11.13 13.64
N GLN A 167 13.71 11.52 14.05
CA GLN A 167 14.31 11.12 15.32
C GLN A 167 13.48 11.59 16.53
N SER A 168 12.97 12.82 16.50
CA SER A 168 12.12 13.35 17.57
C SER A 168 10.78 12.61 17.68
N LYS A 169 10.19 12.22 16.54
CA LYS A 169 8.96 11.41 16.49
C LYS A 169 9.15 10.03 17.13
N VAL A 170 10.27 9.36 16.85
CA VAL A 170 10.62 8.07 17.49
C VAL A 170 10.82 8.22 18.99
N LYS A 171 11.50 9.28 19.43
CA LYS A 171 11.77 9.55 20.86
C LYS A 171 10.48 9.84 21.64
N ASN A 172 9.54 10.59 21.06
CA ASN A 172 8.34 11.05 21.74
C ASN A 172 7.18 10.02 21.72
N PHE A 173 7.18 9.07 20.78
CA PHE A 173 6.11 8.07 20.64
C PHE A 173 6.64 6.63 20.50
N PRO A 174 7.32 6.08 21.53
CA PRO A 174 7.94 4.76 21.46
C PRO A 174 6.93 3.61 21.28
N ARG A 175 5.66 3.77 21.71
CA ARG A 175 4.60 2.74 21.54
C ARG A 175 4.06 2.61 20.12
N GLN A 176 4.11 3.69 19.31
CA GLN A 176 3.86 3.58 17.87
C GLN A 176 4.99 2.81 17.16
N THR A 177 6.11 2.63 17.87
CA THR A 177 7.22 1.75 17.52
C THR A 177 7.30 0.48 18.38
N GLU A 178 6.20 -0.01 18.96
CA GLU A 178 6.17 -1.31 19.68
C GLU A 178 5.39 -2.41 18.94
N ASN A 179 4.58 -2.08 17.94
CA ASN A 179 4.27 -3.03 16.84
C ASN A 179 5.47 -3.21 15.88
N ILE A 180 6.68 -2.96 16.39
CA ILE A 180 7.96 -2.76 15.69
C ILE A 180 9.09 -3.53 16.41
N LYS A 181 8.77 -4.63 17.10
CA LYS A 181 9.74 -5.68 17.43
C LYS A 181 9.48 -6.92 16.58
#